data_AF-A0A5C7ZR42-F1
#
_entry.id   AF-A0A5C7ZR42-F1
#
_cell.length_a   1.000
_cell.length_b   1.000
_cell.length_c   1.000
_cell.angle_alpha   90.00
_cell.angle_beta   90.00
_cell.angle_gamma   90.00
#
_symmetry.space_group_name_H-M   'P 1'
#
loop_
_entity.id
_entity.type
_entity.pdbx_description
1 polymer ?
#
loop_
_entity_poly.entity_id
_entity_poly.type
_entity_poly.pdbx_seq_one_letter_code
_entity_poly.pdbx_strand_id
1 'polypeptide(L)'
;MVARFPHIAICCGLMLSAIGLCAQDRNVLRSCLDSCDEAEQAGAYLDALRFADRAMKEAERLGDSTMLASVLVRRSEVRQKNGDLNGSLTDLHDALSLYEAAANDTGRADVLNAIGSIHHYDGNFARALGYYRRSLDLRKARAVPEEMAVLYGNLGSAMEQLGELDSALYYHRANLAIRKGLGAPSWIAVCYANLGECFDKMGEGDSARHYLEASLALLEGKDDDYRRSHVLRLLGMVHLHEGAFADAVRHCRRSLVLATAIKSLLLKKDCYECLYQAYRGQGRTTEALQALEAHGRAQDSLFAVERGKENIRIEMEYQFERQQLADSLAQVEAQHQAEVVYQQRLTKERDQKRLFLFGTVAVLMVAGGLWSRLHHMRRSRNIIQQERDRSDRLLLNILPKPIADELKATGRAQAREVEGVSLLFTDFHGFTRMSECFAAQELVAEIDRCFRAFDAISARHGLEKIKTIGDAYMAASGLLHADPHSAAKAIRAALEMQAWVRARAVELAEEDLPCFCMRVGIHTGPVIAGIVGDTKFQYDVWGDTVNTAAHMESSGAVGEVNISRATHAMVMHEPGFVFTPRGMVMAKGKGALEMYFVGTHAVQNGSADRATHGEVV
;
A
#
# COMPACT_ATOMS: atom_id res chain seq x y z
N MET A 1 47.42 -11.87 57.12
CA MET A 1 46.39 -11.64 56.08
C MET A 1 46.58 -12.62 54.93
N VAL A 2 46.51 -13.94 55.16
CA VAL A 2 46.25 -15.01 54.17
C VAL A 2 45.81 -16.22 54.99
N ALA A 3 44.52 -16.31 55.31
CA ALA A 3 43.90 -17.47 55.94
C ALA A 3 42.38 -17.34 55.78
N ARG A 4 41.89 -17.47 54.55
CA ARG A 4 40.48 -17.65 54.21
C ARG A 4 40.43 -18.20 52.78
N PHE A 5 39.60 -19.23 52.56
CA PHE A 5 39.31 -19.97 51.31
C PHE A 5 40.11 -21.25 51.02
N PRO A 6 39.91 -22.34 51.81
CA PRO A 6 40.33 -23.69 51.40
C PRO A 6 39.60 -24.22 50.15
N HIS A 7 38.42 -23.68 49.81
CA HIS A 7 37.63 -24.12 48.65
C HIS A 7 38.22 -23.69 47.28
N ILE A 8 38.96 -22.58 47.21
CA ILE A 8 39.56 -22.11 45.95
C ILE A 8 40.79 -22.96 45.58
N ALA A 9 41.56 -23.43 46.57
CA ALA A 9 42.69 -24.33 46.35
C ALA A 9 42.25 -25.73 45.89
N ILE A 10 41.11 -26.24 46.40
CA ILE A 10 40.54 -27.52 45.98
C ILE A 10 39.98 -27.46 44.56
N CYS A 11 39.31 -26.36 44.17
CA CYS A 11 38.85 -26.15 42.79
C CYS A 11 40.00 -25.96 41.79
N CYS A 12 41.07 -25.24 42.16
CA CYS A 12 42.28 -25.15 41.32
C CYS A 12 42.99 -26.50 41.19
N GLY A 13 43.09 -27.27 42.29
CA GLY A 13 43.68 -28.62 42.28
C GLY A 13 42.89 -29.62 41.43
N LEU A 14 41.56 -29.55 41.46
CA LEU A 14 40.66 -30.36 40.63
C LEU A 14 40.68 -29.95 39.14
N MET A 15 40.83 -28.66 38.84
CA MET A 15 41.03 -28.22 37.44
C MET A 15 42.40 -28.62 36.91
N LEU A 16 43.47 -28.47 37.68
CA LEU A 16 44.82 -28.90 37.29
C LEU A 16 44.93 -30.43 37.15
N SER A 17 44.24 -31.20 37.99
CA SER A 17 44.17 -32.66 37.84
C SER A 17 43.30 -33.06 36.65
N ALA A 18 42.17 -32.40 36.38
CA ALA A 18 41.35 -32.65 35.19
C ALA A 18 42.08 -32.30 33.88
N ILE A 19 42.87 -31.23 33.86
CA ILE A 19 43.74 -30.87 32.73
C ILE A 19 44.88 -31.89 32.57
N GLY A 20 45.47 -32.37 33.67
CA GLY A 20 46.51 -33.41 33.66
C GLY A 20 45.99 -34.78 33.20
N LEU A 21 44.79 -35.18 33.63
CA LEU A 21 44.09 -36.40 33.19
C LEU A 21 43.75 -36.33 31.68
N CYS A 22 43.24 -35.20 31.20
CA CYS A 22 42.93 -35.00 29.77
C CYS A 22 44.19 -35.05 28.88
N ALA A 23 45.33 -34.55 29.35
CA ALA A 23 46.60 -34.63 28.63
C ALA A 23 47.16 -36.05 28.57
N GLN A 24 47.04 -36.81 29.67
CA GLN A 24 47.49 -38.20 29.72
C GLN A 24 46.63 -39.11 28.83
N ASP A 25 45.33 -38.87 28.79
CA ASP A 25 44.38 -39.61 27.95
C ASP A 25 44.58 -39.34 26.45
N ARG A 26 44.89 -38.09 26.07
CA ARG A 26 45.29 -37.76 24.69
C ARG A 26 46.60 -38.45 24.27
N ASN A 27 47.55 -38.61 25.18
CA ASN A 27 48.79 -39.33 24.90
C ASN A 27 48.55 -40.84 24.70
N VAL A 28 47.66 -41.44 25.49
CA VAL A 28 47.26 -42.85 25.33
C VAL A 28 46.59 -43.06 23.98
N LEU A 29 45.67 -42.16 23.60
CA LEU A 29 45.01 -42.20 22.29
C LEU A 29 46.03 -42.15 21.16
N ARG A 30 46.95 -41.18 21.20
CA ARG A 30 48.01 -41.03 20.19
C ARG A 30 48.87 -42.28 20.10
N SER A 31 49.30 -42.82 21.23
CA SER A 31 50.06 -44.08 21.27
C SER A 31 49.29 -45.25 20.66
N CYS A 32 47.96 -45.34 20.85
CA CYS A 32 47.16 -46.37 20.20
C CYS A 32 47.11 -46.19 18.68
N LEU A 33 47.01 -44.96 18.19
CA LEU A 33 47.04 -44.67 16.75
C LEU A 33 48.41 -44.97 16.13
N ASP A 34 49.50 -44.60 16.80
CA ASP A 34 50.86 -44.90 16.34
C ASP A 34 51.06 -46.44 16.25
N SER A 35 50.62 -47.20 17.26
CA SER A 35 50.65 -48.68 17.20
C SER A 35 49.72 -49.27 16.14
N CYS A 36 48.61 -48.60 15.84
CA CYS A 36 47.73 -48.98 14.74
C CYS A 36 48.45 -48.86 13.40
N ASP A 37 49.15 -47.74 13.18
CA ASP A 37 49.91 -47.46 11.96
C ASP A 37 51.08 -48.43 11.78
N GLU A 38 51.83 -48.72 12.85
CA GLU A 38 52.91 -49.71 12.83
C GLU A 38 52.41 -51.11 12.48
N ALA A 39 51.30 -51.54 13.11
CA ALA A 39 50.70 -52.84 12.83
C ALA A 39 50.17 -52.94 11.40
N GLU A 40 49.58 -51.86 10.88
CA GLU A 40 49.13 -51.81 9.48
C GLU A 40 50.30 -51.89 8.50
N GLN A 41 51.38 -51.16 8.74
CA GLN A 41 52.59 -51.20 7.89
C GLN A 41 53.22 -52.60 7.89
N ALA A 42 53.14 -53.32 9.01
CA ALA A 42 53.56 -54.72 9.11
C ALA A 42 52.58 -55.71 8.45
N GLY A 43 51.43 -55.25 7.95
CA GLY A 43 50.38 -56.10 7.38
C GLY A 43 49.56 -56.88 8.42
N ALA A 44 49.74 -56.57 9.71
CA ALA A 44 49.03 -57.20 10.83
C ALA A 44 47.67 -56.52 11.06
N TYR A 45 46.76 -56.61 10.07
CA TYR A 45 45.50 -55.85 10.07
C TYR A 45 44.59 -56.13 11.26
N LEU A 46 44.56 -57.37 11.77
CA LEU A 46 43.77 -57.72 12.96
C LEU A 46 44.30 -57.02 14.22
N ASP A 47 45.61 -56.86 14.35
CA ASP A 47 46.21 -56.14 15.47
C ASP A 47 46.02 -54.63 15.31
N ALA A 48 46.14 -54.10 14.09
CA ALA A 48 45.82 -52.72 13.78
C ALA A 48 44.36 -52.38 14.15
N LEU A 49 43.40 -53.26 13.84
CA LEU A 49 42.00 -53.09 14.24
C LEU A 49 41.82 -53.08 15.77
N ARG A 50 42.54 -53.94 16.50
CA ARG A 50 42.50 -53.93 17.98
C ARG A 50 43.02 -52.62 18.55
N PHE A 51 44.08 -52.05 17.98
CA PHE A 51 44.58 -50.74 18.38
C PHE A 51 43.61 -49.61 18.03
N ALA A 52 43.00 -49.65 16.85
CA ALA A 52 41.96 -48.70 16.44
C ALA A 52 40.72 -48.76 17.35
N ASP A 53 40.27 -49.95 17.76
CA ASP A 53 39.14 -50.12 18.70
C ASP A 53 39.47 -49.58 20.09
N ARG A 54 40.72 -49.73 20.55
CA ARG A 54 41.19 -49.11 21.79
C ARG A 54 41.22 -47.59 21.66
N ALA A 55 41.74 -47.07 20.56
CA ALA A 55 41.75 -45.64 20.28
C ALA A 55 40.32 -45.06 20.27
N MET A 56 39.35 -45.78 19.69
CA MET A 56 37.95 -45.35 19.65
C MET A 56 37.39 -45.18 21.06
N LYS A 57 37.60 -46.18 21.94
CA LYS A 57 37.13 -46.12 23.34
C LYS A 57 37.76 -44.97 24.12
N GLU A 58 39.03 -44.68 23.90
CA GLU A 58 39.68 -43.53 24.56
C GLU A 58 39.15 -42.19 23.99
N ALA A 59 38.88 -42.11 22.68
CA ALA A 59 38.27 -40.93 22.08
C ALA A 59 36.84 -40.68 22.60
N GLU A 60 36.03 -41.74 22.77
CA GLU A 60 34.71 -41.67 23.41
C GLU A 60 34.83 -41.15 24.85
N ARG A 61 35.82 -41.65 25.62
CA ARG A 61 36.05 -41.23 27.00
C ARG A 61 36.45 -39.76 27.13
N LEU A 62 37.20 -39.25 26.14
CA LEU A 62 37.60 -37.85 26.06
C LEU A 62 36.44 -36.91 25.69
N GLY A 63 35.34 -37.43 25.16
CA GLY A 63 34.16 -36.65 24.77
C GLY A 63 34.41 -35.72 23.57
N ASP A 64 35.48 -35.94 22.80
CA ASP A 64 35.80 -35.14 21.62
C ASP A 64 35.27 -35.83 20.36
N SER A 65 34.11 -35.35 19.89
CA SER A 65 33.41 -35.91 18.71
C SER A 65 34.24 -35.81 17.43
N THR A 66 35.09 -34.79 17.29
CA THR A 66 35.93 -34.63 16.09
C THR A 66 37.06 -35.64 16.09
N MET A 67 37.66 -35.86 17.26
CA MET A 67 38.72 -36.85 17.41
C MET A 67 38.17 -38.28 17.27
N LEU A 68 36.99 -38.57 17.82
CA LEU A 68 36.30 -39.83 17.58
C LEU A 68 36.05 -40.07 16.09
N ALA A 69 35.56 -39.08 15.36
CA ALA A 69 35.38 -39.17 13.91
C ALA A 69 36.69 -39.48 13.17
N SER A 70 37.80 -38.83 13.53
CA SER A 70 39.11 -39.12 12.95
C SER A 70 39.58 -40.55 13.22
N VAL A 71 39.32 -41.09 14.41
CA VAL A 71 39.65 -42.49 14.74
C VAL A 71 38.80 -43.47 13.94
N LEU A 72 37.51 -43.17 13.77
CA LEU A 72 36.62 -43.98 12.93
C LEU A 72 37.08 -44.01 11.48
N VAL A 73 37.50 -42.87 10.91
CA VAL A 73 38.11 -42.83 9.56
C VAL A 73 39.33 -43.73 9.50
N ARG A 74 40.25 -43.62 10.48
CA ARG A 74 41.45 -44.47 10.51
C ARG A 74 41.10 -45.95 10.59
N ARG A 75 40.17 -46.33 11.47
CA ARG A 75 39.69 -47.72 11.58
C ARG A 75 39.07 -48.20 10.27
N SER A 76 38.32 -47.33 9.59
CA SER A 76 37.71 -47.64 8.29
C SER A 76 38.75 -47.98 7.22
N GLU A 77 39.91 -47.31 7.21
CA GLU A 77 41.02 -47.58 6.28
C GLU A 77 41.64 -48.95 6.55
N VAL A 78 41.85 -49.28 7.82
CA VAL A 78 42.34 -50.61 8.22
C VAL A 78 41.34 -51.69 7.82
N ARG A 79 40.03 -51.45 8.03
CA ARG A 79 38.96 -52.37 7.62
C ARG A 79 38.97 -52.60 6.11
N GLN A 80 39.15 -51.56 5.30
CA GLN A 80 39.28 -51.71 3.83
C GLN A 80 40.46 -52.60 3.47
N LYS A 81 41.63 -52.38 4.08
CA LYS A 81 42.82 -53.20 3.82
C LYS A 81 42.66 -54.66 4.27
N ASN A 82 41.89 -54.88 5.33
CA ASN A 82 41.50 -56.21 5.81
C ASN A 82 40.37 -56.86 4.98
N GLY A 83 39.78 -56.14 4.01
CA GLY A 83 38.68 -56.61 3.17
C GLY A 83 37.27 -56.45 3.77
N ASP A 84 37.13 -55.84 4.94
CA ASP A 84 35.85 -55.53 5.59
C ASP A 84 35.30 -54.18 5.09
N LEU A 85 34.71 -54.19 3.90
CA LEU A 85 34.13 -52.98 3.29
C LEU A 85 32.88 -52.50 4.04
N ASN A 86 32.09 -53.42 4.62
CA ASN A 86 30.89 -53.10 5.37
C ASN A 86 31.23 -52.34 6.65
N GLY A 87 32.10 -52.91 7.49
CA GLY A 87 32.53 -52.24 8.70
C GLY A 87 33.22 -50.92 8.39
N SER A 88 33.94 -50.82 7.27
CA SER A 88 34.52 -49.54 6.84
C SER A 88 33.45 -48.47 6.56
N LEU A 89 32.41 -48.82 5.79
CA LEU A 89 31.33 -47.89 5.49
C LEU A 89 30.54 -47.48 6.72
N THR A 90 30.28 -48.41 7.64
CA THR A 90 29.65 -48.09 8.93
C THR A 90 30.47 -47.04 9.68
N ASP A 91 31.79 -47.26 9.81
CA ASP A 91 32.68 -46.30 10.46
C ASP A 91 32.69 -44.94 9.76
N LEU A 92 32.68 -44.93 8.43
CA LEU A 92 32.66 -43.70 7.64
C LEU A 92 31.33 -42.95 7.78
N HIS A 93 30.18 -43.62 7.80
CA HIS A 93 28.89 -42.98 8.02
C HIS A 93 28.74 -42.42 9.45
N ASP A 94 29.28 -43.14 10.44
CA ASP A 94 29.35 -42.66 11.82
C ASP A 94 30.27 -41.43 11.92
N ALA A 95 31.44 -41.48 11.28
CA ALA A 95 32.35 -40.33 11.19
C ALA A 95 31.72 -39.13 10.47
N LEU A 96 30.98 -39.38 9.38
CA LEU A 96 30.27 -38.32 8.64
C LEU A 96 29.27 -37.60 9.55
N SER A 97 28.48 -38.37 10.30
CA SER A 97 27.47 -37.84 11.23
C SER A 97 28.10 -36.99 12.33
N LEU A 98 29.26 -37.43 12.86
CA LEU A 98 30.01 -36.67 13.87
C LEU A 98 30.61 -35.38 13.30
N TYR A 99 31.20 -35.42 12.10
CA TYR A 99 31.72 -34.21 11.46
C TYR A 99 30.62 -33.24 11.02
N GLU A 100 29.43 -33.73 10.67
CA GLU A 100 28.24 -32.90 10.43
C GLU A 100 27.79 -32.18 11.69
N ALA A 101 27.67 -32.89 12.82
CA ALA A 101 27.33 -32.29 14.11
C ALA A 101 28.39 -31.25 14.57
N ALA A 102 29.66 -31.47 14.24
CA ALA A 102 30.76 -30.56 14.55
C ALA A 102 30.93 -29.41 13.52
N ALA A 103 30.14 -29.36 12.45
CA ALA A 103 30.29 -28.43 11.33
C ALA A 103 31.72 -28.40 10.74
N ASN A 104 32.37 -29.57 10.68
CA ASN A 104 33.74 -29.71 10.15
C ASN A 104 33.70 -30.12 8.67
N ASP A 105 33.66 -29.13 7.78
CA ASP A 105 33.56 -29.37 6.34
C ASP A 105 34.76 -30.11 5.74
N THR A 106 35.97 -29.93 6.29
CA THR A 106 37.17 -30.67 5.84
C THR A 106 37.00 -32.16 6.11
N GLY A 107 36.67 -32.53 7.36
CA GLY A 107 36.44 -33.92 7.74
C GLY A 107 35.29 -34.56 6.97
N ARG A 108 34.19 -33.83 6.76
CA ARG A 108 33.06 -34.27 5.92
C ARG A 108 33.51 -34.55 4.48
N ALA A 109 34.33 -33.67 3.90
CA ALA A 109 34.83 -33.84 2.55
C ALA A 109 35.77 -35.05 2.41
N ASP A 110 36.62 -35.31 3.41
CA ASP A 110 37.50 -36.49 3.44
C ASP A 110 36.68 -37.79 3.49
N VAL A 111 35.70 -37.84 4.40
CA VAL A 111 34.82 -39.01 4.56
C VAL A 111 33.99 -39.27 3.30
N LEU A 112 33.39 -38.24 2.70
CA LEU A 112 32.63 -38.40 1.45
C LEU A 112 33.52 -38.92 0.31
N ASN A 113 34.78 -38.47 0.23
CA ASN A 113 35.72 -38.99 -0.76
C ASN A 113 36.10 -40.46 -0.48
N ALA A 114 36.24 -40.85 0.79
CA ALA A 114 36.51 -42.24 1.16
C ALA A 114 35.31 -43.16 0.83
N ILE A 115 34.08 -42.75 1.16
CA ILE A 115 32.86 -43.49 0.80
C ILE A 115 32.74 -43.62 -0.73
N GLY A 116 33.01 -42.54 -1.46
CA GLY A 116 33.05 -42.56 -2.92
C GLY A 116 34.08 -43.56 -3.47
N SER A 117 35.25 -43.67 -2.83
CA SER A 117 36.32 -44.61 -3.23
C SER A 117 35.90 -46.06 -3.04
N ILE A 118 35.16 -46.38 -1.96
CA ILE A 118 34.61 -47.71 -1.73
C ILE A 118 33.59 -48.07 -2.81
N HIS A 119 32.65 -47.17 -3.13
CA HIS A 119 31.70 -47.40 -4.22
C HIS A 119 32.36 -47.51 -5.59
N HIS A 120 33.44 -46.76 -5.83
CA HIS A 120 34.21 -46.87 -7.06
C HIS A 120 34.85 -48.25 -7.18
N TYR A 121 35.44 -48.75 -6.10
CA TYR A 121 36.01 -50.09 -6.04
C TYR A 121 34.97 -51.20 -6.23
N ASP A 122 33.73 -50.95 -5.82
CA ASP A 122 32.59 -51.85 -6.01
C ASP A 122 31.97 -51.77 -7.43
N GLY A 123 32.52 -50.94 -8.33
CA GLY A 123 32.01 -50.73 -9.68
C GLY A 123 30.77 -49.83 -9.76
N ASN A 124 30.32 -49.29 -8.63
CA ASN A 124 29.18 -48.38 -8.51
C ASN A 124 29.58 -46.92 -8.82
N PHE A 125 30.07 -46.69 -10.05
CA PHE A 125 30.67 -45.41 -10.45
C PHE A 125 29.74 -44.20 -10.35
N ALA A 126 28.44 -44.37 -10.65
CA ALA A 126 27.45 -43.30 -10.54
C ALA A 126 27.31 -42.81 -9.08
N ARG A 127 27.35 -43.72 -8.11
CA ARG A 127 27.31 -43.37 -6.68
C ARG A 127 28.60 -42.73 -6.22
N ALA A 128 29.73 -43.32 -6.61
CA ALA A 128 31.04 -42.76 -6.33
C ALA A 128 31.12 -41.30 -6.81
N LEU A 129 30.66 -41.03 -8.04
CA LEU A 129 30.59 -39.69 -8.61
C LEU A 129 29.71 -38.74 -7.78
N GLY A 130 28.57 -39.20 -7.28
CA GLY A 130 27.71 -38.43 -6.38
C GLY A 130 28.43 -38.00 -5.10
N TYR A 131 29.11 -38.92 -4.43
CA TYR A 131 29.89 -38.64 -3.23
C TYR A 131 31.08 -37.72 -3.50
N TYR A 132 31.82 -37.95 -4.59
CA TYR A 132 32.93 -37.09 -4.99
C TYR A 132 32.48 -35.66 -5.29
N ARG A 133 31.31 -35.47 -5.93
CA ARG A 133 30.74 -34.13 -6.17
C ARG A 133 30.39 -33.42 -4.86
N ARG A 134 29.80 -34.13 -3.89
CA ARG A 134 29.54 -33.57 -2.55
C ARG A 134 30.84 -33.17 -1.83
N SER A 135 31.88 -34.01 -1.90
CA SER A 135 33.21 -33.69 -1.37
C SER A 135 33.78 -32.43 -2.06
N LEU A 136 33.62 -32.32 -3.37
CA LEU A 136 34.11 -31.18 -4.16
C LEU A 136 33.45 -29.87 -3.74
N ASP A 137 32.14 -29.90 -3.53
CA ASP A 137 31.39 -28.70 -3.13
C ASP A 137 31.81 -28.17 -1.75
N LEU A 138 32.16 -29.05 -0.82
CA LEU A 138 32.71 -28.67 0.48
C LEU A 138 34.14 -28.09 0.37
N ARG A 139 35.00 -28.65 -0.49
CA ARG A 139 36.40 -28.18 -0.64
C ARG A 139 36.54 -26.90 -1.46
N LYS A 140 35.58 -26.55 -2.33
CA LYS A 140 35.63 -25.32 -3.14
C LYS A 140 35.82 -24.06 -2.29
N ALA A 141 35.32 -24.03 -1.06
CA ALA A 141 35.43 -22.89 -0.16
C ALA A 141 36.84 -22.70 0.43
N ARG A 142 37.65 -23.77 0.49
CA ARG A 142 38.99 -23.81 1.11
C ARG A 142 39.90 -24.79 0.36
N ALA A 143 40.27 -24.44 -0.87
CA ALA A 143 41.02 -25.33 -1.74
C ALA A 143 42.45 -25.58 -1.25
N VAL A 144 42.70 -26.77 -0.69
CA VAL A 144 44.05 -27.31 -0.48
C VAL A 144 44.47 -28.06 -1.75
N PRO A 145 45.55 -27.66 -2.46
CA PRO A 145 45.89 -28.23 -3.75
C PRO A 145 46.03 -29.76 -3.74
N GLU A 146 46.70 -30.31 -2.72
CA GLU A 146 46.93 -31.76 -2.63
C GLU A 146 45.62 -32.57 -2.52
N GLU A 147 44.71 -32.12 -1.67
CA GLU A 147 43.39 -32.73 -1.49
C GLU A 147 42.55 -32.67 -2.78
N MET A 148 42.59 -31.51 -3.45
CA MET A 148 41.91 -31.31 -4.73
C MET A 148 42.47 -32.24 -5.83
N ALA A 149 43.77 -32.50 -5.83
CA ALA A 149 44.40 -33.40 -6.79
C ALA A 149 43.90 -34.85 -6.63
N VAL A 150 43.79 -35.34 -5.39
CA VAL A 150 43.20 -36.67 -5.12
C VAL A 150 41.76 -36.73 -5.63
N LEU A 151 40.95 -35.74 -5.27
CA LEU A 151 39.53 -35.71 -5.64
C LEU A 151 39.31 -35.60 -7.16
N TYR A 152 40.10 -34.79 -7.86
CA TYR A 152 40.05 -34.69 -9.32
C TYR A 152 40.50 -35.99 -10.00
N GLY A 153 41.48 -36.71 -9.45
CA GLY A 153 41.82 -38.06 -9.93
C GLY A 153 40.65 -39.02 -9.82
N ASN A 154 39.98 -39.04 -8.68
CA ASN A 154 38.83 -39.88 -8.39
C ASN A 154 37.60 -39.55 -9.27
N LEU A 155 37.30 -38.25 -9.45
CA LEU A 155 36.25 -37.77 -10.34
C LEU A 155 36.51 -38.13 -11.79
N GLY A 156 37.74 -37.89 -12.26
CA GLY A 156 38.14 -38.23 -13.63
C GLY A 156 37.98 -39.72 -13.90
N SER A 157 38.48 -40.57 -12.99
CA SER A 157 38.35 -42.02 -13.10
C SER A 157 36.88 -42.46 -13.11
N ALA A 158 36.05 -41.97 -12.19
CA ALA A 158 34.62 -42.34 -12.15
C ALA A 158 33.87 -41.92 -13.42
N MET A 159 34.13 -40.72 -13.94
CA MET A 159 33.54 -40.23 -15.19
C MET A 159 34.00 -41.04 -16.40
N GLU A 160 35.28 -41.41 -16.44
CA GLU A 160 35.84 -42.25 -17.49
C GLU A 160 35.16 -43.62 -17.56
N GLN A 161 34.86 -44.23 -16.41
CA GLN A 161 34.15 -45.52 -16.34
C GLN A 161 32.68 -45.40 -16.73
N LEU A 162 32.07 -44.22 -16.57
CA LEU A 162 30.70 -43.92 -17.03
C LEU A 162 30.65 -43.52 -18.52
N GLY A 163 31.80 -43.40 -19.20
CA GLY A 163 31.88 -42.97 -20.59
C GLY A 163 31.79 -41.46 -20.80
N GLU A 164 31.83 -40.65 -19.73
CA GLU A 164 31.87 -39.18 -19.79
C GLU A 164 33.31 -38.69 -20.08
N LEU A 165 33.86 -39.06 -21.24
CA LEU A 165 35.29 -38.93 -21.54
C LEU A 165 35.79 -37.47 -21.58
N ASP A 166 35.02 -36.52 -22.10
CA ASP A 166 35.40 -35.10 -22.11
C ASP A 166 35.55 -34.53 -20.69
N SER A 167 34.59 -34.87 -19.81
CA SER A 167 34.61 -34.47 -18.41
C SER A 167 35.78 -35.13 -17.67
N ALA A 168 36.03 -36.42 -17.94
CA ALA A 168 37.17 -37.14 -17.38
C ALA A 168 38.50 -36.48 -17.76
N LEU A 169 38.66 -36.11 -19.04
CA LEU A 169 39.84 -35.42 -19.55
C LEU A 169 40.08 -34.08 -18.85
N TYR A 170 39.01 -33.30 -18.61
CA TYR A 170 39.09 -32.07 -17.83
C TYR A 170 39.67 -32.31 -16.43
N TYR A 171 39.12 -33.26 -15.68
CA TYR A 171 39.56 -33.54 -14.31
C TYR A 171 40.95 -34.16 -14.26
N HIS A 172 41.31 -35.04 -15.19
CA HIS A 172 42.65 -35.60 -15.29
C HIS A 172 43.71 -34.54 -15.60
N ARG A 173 43.41 -33.58 -16.49
CA ARG A 173 44.29 -32.43 -16.76
C ARG A 173 44.43 -31.51 -15.55
N ALA A 174 43.33 -31.25 -14.85
CA ALA A 174 43.36 -30.46 -13.62
C ALA A 174 44.21 -31.12 -12.52
N ASN A 175 44.07 -32.43 -12.32
CA ASN A 175 44.91 -33.20 -11.41
C ASN A 175 46.39 -33.13 -11.81
N LEU A 176 46.71 -33.38 -13.08
CA LEU A 176 48.08 -33.29 -13.60
C LEU A 176 48.71 -31.92 -13.35
N ALA A 177 47.97 -30.83 -13.59
CA ALA A 177 48.46 -29.47 -13.37
C ALA A 177 48.85 -29.25 -11.91
N ILE A 178 48.02 -29.71 -10.96
CA ILE A 178 48.31 -29.60 -9.54
C ILE A 178 49.52 -30.46 -9.16
N ARG A 179 49.57 -31.73 -9.58
CA ARG A 179 50.68 -32.64 -9.25
C ARG A 179 52.03 -32.20 -9.83
N LYS A 180 52.03 -31.55 -11.00
CA LYS A 180 53.21 -30.87 -11.54
C LYS A 180 53.66 -29.71 -10.65
N GLY A 181 52.72 -28.89 -10.18
CA GLY A 181 53.02 -27.79 -9.24
C GLY A 181 53.57 -28.28 -7.90
N LEU A 182 53.14 -29.43 -7.41
CA LEU A 182 53.62 -30.06 -6.16
C LEU A 182 54.96 -30.80 -6.31
N GLY A 183 55.44 -31.02 -7.55
CA GLY A 183 56.73 -31.69 -7.78
C GLY A 183 56.77 -33.15 -7.34
N ALA A 184 55.71 -33.93 -7.59
CA ALA A 184 55.62 -35.34 -7.19
C ALA A 184 55.66 -36.31 -8.39
N PRO A 185 56.84 -36.82 -8.80
CA PRO A 185 57.01 -37.58 -10.06
C PRO A 185 56.13 -38.83 -10.17
N SER A 186 56.01 -39.61 -9.10
CA SER A 186 55.18 -40.82 -9.08
C SER A 186 53.70 -40.51 -9.30
N TRP A 187 53.19 -39.40 -8.73
CA TRP A 187 51.81 -38.97 -8.95
C TRP A 187 51.58 -38.37 -10.34
N ILE A 188 52.59 -37.71 -10.92
CA ILE A 188 52.56 -37.25 -12.31
C ILE A 188 52.45 -38.46 -13.26
N ALA A 189 53.20 -39.54 -12.98
CA ALA A 189 53.09 -40.78 -13.74
C ALA A 189 51.68 -41.39 -13.69
N VAL A 190 51.03 -41.39 -12.51
CA VAL A 190 49.62 -41.83 -12.38
C VAL A 190 48.69 -40.95 -13.22
N CYS A 191 48.86 -39.63 -13.20
CA CYS A 191 48.05 -38.73 -14.01
C CYS A 191 48.22 -38.98 -15.52
N TYR A 192 49.45 -39.22 -15.97
CA TYR A 192 49.72 -39.59 -17.35
C TYR A 192 49.12 -40.95 -17.71
N ALA A 193 49.13 -41.92 -16.80
CA ALA A 193 48.49 -43.21 -17.03
C ALA A 193 46.98 -43.06 -17.26
N ASN A 194 46.31 -42.28 -16.40
CA ASN A 194 44.87 -42.02 -16.52
C ASN A 194 44.52 -41.23 -17.79
N LEU A 195 45.34 -40.23 -18.17
CA LEU A 195 45.16 -39.53 -19.44
C LEU A 195 45.32 -40.49 -20.63
N GLY A 196 46.32 -41.37 -20.57
CA GLY A 196 46.56 -42.37 -21.60
C GLY A 196 45.39 -43.34 -21.78
N GLU A 197 44.84 -43.84 -20.68
CA GLU A 197 43.64 -44.69 -20.69
C GLU A 197 42.40 -43.96 -21.23
N CYS A 198 42.20 -42.70 -20.83
CA CYS A 198 41.11 -41.87 -21.31
C CYS A 198 41.20 -41.63 -22.83
N PHE A 199 42.39 -41.30 -23.36
CA PHE A 199 42.61 -41.13 -24.80
C PHE A 199 42.42 -42.42 -25.60
N ASP A 200 42.82 -43.57 -25.05
CA ASP A 200 42.58 -44.88 -25.68
C ASP A 200 41.07 -45.14 -25.82
N LYS A 201 40.29 -44.88 -24.77
CA LYS A 201 38.82 -44.97 -24.80
C LYS A 201 38.17 -44.00 -25.79
N MET A 202 38.81 -42.86 -26.07
CA MET A 202 38.37 -41.91 -27.10
C MET A 202 38.78 -42.34 -28.52
N GLY A 203 39.58 -43.40 -28.68
CA GLY A 203 40.11 -43.86 -29.96
C GLY A 203 41.34 -43.08 -30.44
N GLU A 204 41.96 -42.26 -29.59
CA GLU A 204 43.16 -41.47 -29.90
C GLU A 204 44.44 -42.23 -29.50
N GLY A 205 44.78 -43.29 -30.26
CA GLY A 205 45.92 -44.17 -29.96
C GLY A 205 47.27 -43.46 -29.84
N ASP A 206 47.55 -42.47 -30.68
CA ASP A 206 48.82 -41.71 -30.62
C ASP A 206 48.95 -40.91 -29.32
N SER A 207 47.89 -40.20 -28.93
CA SER A 207 47.82 -39.47 -27.66
C SER A 207 47.95 -40.43 -26.48
N ALA A 208 47.26 -41.57 -26.54
CA ALA A 208 47.30 -42.59 -25.50
C ALA A 208 48.73 -43.12 -25.28
N ARG A 209 49.41 -43.54 -26.35
CA ARG A 209 50.80 -44.01 -26.29
C ARG A 209 51.74 -42.94 -25.76
N HIS A 210 51.63 -41.71 -26.24
CA HIS A 210 52.47 -40.60 -25.77
C HIS A 210 52.41 -40.44 -24.25
N TYR A 211 51.20 -40.39 -23.67
CA TYR A 211 51.04 -40.24 -22.23
C TYR A 211 51.47 -41.49 -21.46
N LEU A 212 51.17 -42.70 -21.95
CA LEU A 212 51.56 -43.94 -21.28
C LEU A 212 53.07 -44.16 -21.29
N GLU A 213 53.77 -43.81 -22.38
CA GLU A 213 55.23 -43.86 -22.45
C GLU A 213 55.87 -42.82 -21.52
N ALA A 214 55.31 -41.60 -21.46
CA ALA A 214 55.74 -40.59 -20.50
C ALA A 214 55.50 -41.02 -19.05
N SER A 215 54.42 -41.75 -18.77
CA SER A 215 54.15 -42.36 -17.47
C SER A 215 55.21 -43.41 -17.11
N LEU A 216 55.48 -44.34 -18.04
CA LEU A 216 56.45 -45.42 -17.83
C LEU A 216 57.87 -44.89 -17.60
N ALA A 217 58.26 -43.80 -18.26
CA ALA A 217 59.56 -43.17 -18.11
C ALA A 217 59.79 -42.52 -16.73
N LEU A 218 58.71 -42.20 -16.00
CA LEU A 218 58.78 -41.59 -14.66
C LEU A 218 58.79 -42.62 -13.52
N LEU A 219 58.56 -43.91 -13.82
CA LEU A 219 58.43 -44.97 -12.83
C LEU A 219 59.72 -45.77 -12.73
N GLU A 220 60.38 -45.72 -11.57
CA GLU A 220 61.68 -46.37 -11.33
C GLU A 220 61.70 -47.10 -9.98
N GLY A 221 62.49 -48.18 -9.87
CA GLY A 221 62.68 -48.88 -8.59
C GLY A 221 61.49 -49.73 -8.13
N LYS A 222 61.76 -50.77 -7.33
CA LYS A 222 60.77 -51.84 -6.98
C LYS A 222 59.42 -51.33 -6.46
N ASP A 223 59.40 -50.18 -5.78
CA ASP A 223 58.18 -49.61 -5.20
C ASP A 223 57.13 -49.21 -6.26
N ASP A 224 57.56 -49.02 -7.52
CA ASP A 224 56.68 -48.71 -8.64
C ASP A 224 56.29 -49.94 -9.50
N ASP A 225 56.62 -51.17 -9.08
CA ASP A 225 56.35 -52.38 -9.88
C ASP A 225 54.85 -52.55 -10.21
N TYR A 226 53.96 -52.20 -9.28
CA TYR A 226 52.50 -52.20 -9.52
C TYR A 226 52.11 -51.18 -10.61
N ARG A 227 52.54 -49.92 -10.46
CA ARG A 227 52.24 -48.85 -11.42
C ARG A 227 52.82 -49.16 -12.80
N ARG A 228 54.04 -49.69 -12.86
CA ARG A 228 54.69 -50.11 -14.12
C ARG A 228 53.94 -51.27 -14.77
N SER A 229 53.51 -52.26 -14.00
CA SER A 229 52.67 -53.34 -14.51
C SER A 229 51.36 -52.79 -15.09
N HIS A 230 50.71 -51.86 -14.39
CA HIS A 230 49.48 -51.22 -14.86
C HIS A 230 49.68 -50.46 -16.19
N VAL A 231 50.70 -49.61 -16.29
CA VAL A 231 51.00 -48.85 -17.51
C VAL A 231 51.39 -49.75 -18.68
N LEU A 232 52.17 -50.81 -18.44
CA LEU A 232 52.50 -51.79 -19.47
C LEU A 232 51.27 -52.57 -19.96
N ARG A 233 50.31 -52.87 -19.06
CA ARG A 233 49.03 -53.48 -19.44
C ARG A 233 48.25 -52.52 -20.34
N LEU A 234 48.15 -51.24 -19.97
CA LEU A 234 47.46 -50.22 -20.76
C LEU A 234 48.09 -50.08 -22.15
N LEU A 235 49.42 -49.96 -22.25
CA LEU A 235 50.11 -49.93 -23.56
C LEU A 235 49.80 -51.16 -24.42
N GLY A 236 49.70 -52.33 -23.80
CA GLY A 236 49.31 -53.55 -24.49
C GLY A 236 47.87 -53.49 -25.02
N MET A 237 46.94 -52.90 -24.27
CA MET A 237 45.56 -52.66 -24.71
C MET A 237 45.48 -51.66 -25.86
N VAL A 238 46.21 -50.54 -25.80
CA VAL A 238 46.25 -49.57 -26.90
C VAL A 238 46.71 -50.22 -28.19
N HIS A 239 47.81 -50.97 -28.15
CA HIS A 239 48.30 -51.71 -29.33
C HIS A 239 47.34 -52.79 -29.80
N LEU A 240 46.57 -53.39 -28.90
CA LEU A 240 45.54 -54.35 -29.27
C LEU A 240 44.40 -53.68 -30.05
N HIS A 241 43.93 -52.50 -29.61
CA HIS A 241 42.93 -51.70 -30.32
C HIS A 241 43.42 -51.21 -31.69
N GLU A 242 44.71 -50.88 -31.80
CA GLU A 242 45.37 -50.51 -33.07
C GLU A 242 45.58 -51.69 -34.03
N GLY A 243 45.36 -52.93 -33.57
CA GLY A 243 45.67 -54.15 -34.34
C GLY A 243 47.16 -54.52 -34.39
N ALA A 244 48.01 -53.81 -33.63
CA ALA A 244 49.43 -54.09 -33.47
C ALA A 244 49.66 -55.26 -32.49
N PHE A 245 49.17 -56.45 -32.84
CA PHE A 245 49.11 -57.59 -31.93
C PHE A 245 50.48 -58.04 -31.38
N ALA A 246 51.56 -57.85 -32.15
CA ALA A 246 52.91 -58.22 -31.69
C ALA A 246 53.40 -57.34 -30.54
N ASP A 247 53.16 -56.02 -30.64
CA ASP A 247 53.49 -55.08 -29.59
C ASP A 247 52.57 -55.28 -28.37
N ALA A 248 51.27 -55.54 -28.59
CA ALA A 248 50.32 -55.90 -27.54
C ALA A 248 50.83 -57.08 -26.70
N VAL A 249 51.25 -58.18 -27.35
CA VAL A 249 51.83 -59.35 -26.66
C VAL A 249 53.09 -58.98 -25.89
N ARG A 250 53.98 -58.16 -26.47
CA ARG A 250 55.23 -57.74 -25.82
C ARG A 250 54.96 -56.99 -24.52
N HIS A 251 54.06 -56.01 -24.55
CA HIS A 251 53.74 -55.17 -23.40
C HIS A 251 52.95 -55.96 -22.33
N CYS A 252 51.93 -56.74 -22.73
CA CYS A 252 51.15 -57.55 -21.80
C CYS A 252 51.96 -58.69 -21.15
N ARG A 253 52.95 -59.29 -21.83
CA ARG A 253 53.88 -60.25 -21.20
C ARG A 253 54.78 -59.60 -20.15
N ARG A 254 55.34 -58.41 -20.44
CA ARG A 254 56.15 -57.67 -19.47
C ARG A 254 55.33 -57.28 -18.25
N SER A 255 54.08 -56.84 -18.45
CA SER A 255 53.15 -56.59 -17.37
C SER A 255 52.87 -57.83 -16.54
N LEU A 256 52.61 -58.99 -17.18
CA LEU A 256 52.32 -60.24 -16.50
C LEU A 256 53.46 -60.72 -15.59
N VAL A 257 54.72 -60.51 -15.98
CA VAL A 257 55.90 -60.82 -15.15
C VAL A 257 55.87 -60.01 -13.85
N LEU A 258 55.65 -58.69 -13.96
CA LEU A 258 55.54 -57.81 -12.78
C LEU A 258 54.31 -58.17 -11.94
N ALA A 259 53.15 -58.35 -12.57
CA ALA A 259 51.91 -58.74 -11.90
C ALA A 259 52.06 -60.05 -11.10
N THR A 260 52.85 -60.99 -11.61
CA THR A 260 53.17 -62.25 -10.91
C THR A 260 54.11 -62.02 -9.73
N ALA A 261 55.13 -61.18 -9.88
CA ALA A 261 56.06 -60.85 -8.80
C ALA A 261 55.35 -60.15 -7.62
N ILE A 262 54.43 -59.22 -7.91
CA ILE A 262 53.64 -58.50 -6.91
C ILE A 262 52.37 -59.25 -6.47
N LYS A 263 52.14 -60.46 -7.00
CA LYS A 263 50.99 -61.32 -6.70
C LYS A 263 49.61 -60.66 -6.95
N SER A 264 49.51 -59.73 -7.90
CA SER A 264 48.25 -59.08 -8.25
C SER A 264 47.39 -59.96 -9.15
N LEU A 265 46.29 -60.51 -8.62
CA LEU A 265 45.35 -61.32 -9.40
C LEU A 265 44.61 -60.49 -10.46
N LEU A 266 44.24 -59.25 -10.14
CA LEU A 266 43.54 -58.33 -11.03
C LEU A 266 44.36 -58.07 -12.31
N LEU A 267 45.62 -57.61 -12.14
CA LEU A 267 46.50 -57.32 -13.27
C LEU A 267 46.80 -58.57 -14.10
N LYS A 268 46.95 -59.75 -13.45
CA LYS A 268 47.12 -61.02 -14.17
C LYS A 268 45.90 -61.34 -15.04
N LYS A 269 44.69 -61.20 -14.50
CA LYS A 269 43.44 -61.43 -15.24
C LYS A 269 43.38 -60.55 -16.50
N ASP A 270 43.64 -59.25 -16.35
CA ASP A 270 43.58 -58.31 -17.48
C ASP A 270 44.71 -58.55 -18.49
N CYS A 271 45.92 -58.91 -18.04
CA CYS A 271 47.00 -59.30 -18.95
C CYS A 271 46.65 -60.54 -19.76
N TYR A 272 46.04 -61.56 -19.14
CA TYR A 272 45.62 -62.76 -19.86
C TYR A 272 44.52 -62.47 -20.88
N GLU A 273 43.60 -61.56 -20.57
CA GLU A 273 42.58 -61.11 -21.52
C GLU A 273 43.22 -60.44 -22.75
N CYS A 274 44.09 -59.45 -22.52
CA CYS A 274 44.87 -58.79 -23.56
C CYS A 274 45.64 -59.80 -24.42
N LEU A 275 46.33 -60.75 -23.79
CA LEU A 275 47.11 -61.78 -24.47
C LEU A 275 46.24 -62.72 -25.29
N TYR A 276 45.09 -63.16 -24.75
CA TYR A 276 44.12 -63.97 -25.47
C TYR A 276 43.68 -63.29 -26.75
N GLN A 277 43.24 -62.03 -26.66
CA GLN A 277 42.77 -61.26 -27.82
C GLN A 277 43.90 -61.03 -28.83
N ALA A 278 45.10 -60.68 -28.37
CA ALA A 278 46.25 -60.45 -29.24
C ALA A 278 46.70 -61.74 -29.96
N TYR A 279 46.79 -62.88 -29.27
CA TYR A 279 47.12 -64.16 -29.90
C TYR A 279 46.06 -64.62 -30.89
N ARG A 280 44.78 -64.41 -30.56
CA ARG A 280 43.67 -64.66 -31.50
C ARG A 280 43.82 -63.80 -32.76
N GLY A 281 44.15 -62.51 -32.62
CA GLY A 281 44.43 -61.62 -33.76
C GLY A 281 45.62 -62.06 -34.61
N GLN A 282 46.62 -62.73 -34.03
CA GLN A 282 47.76 -63.33 -34.74
C GLN A 282 47.47 -64.70 -35.36
N GLY A 283 46.30 -65.29 -35.13
CA GLY A 283 46.00 -66.68 -35.52
C GLY A 283 46.72 -67.74 -34.68
N ARG A 284 47.29 -67.38 -33.52
CA ARG A 284 48.01 -68.28 -32.60
C ARG A 284 47.03 -68.97 -31.65
N THR A 285 46.33 -69.97 -32.17
CA THR A 285 45.21 -70.63 -31.50
C THR A 285 45.59 -71.31 -30.19
N THR A 286 46.75 -71.99 -30.12
CA THR A 286 47.19 -72.69 -28.91
C THR A 286 47.51 -71.72 -27.78
N GLU A 287 48.28 -70.64 -28.05
CA GLU A 287 48.59 -69.65 -27.04
C GLU A 287 47.35 -68.83 -26.62
N ALA A 288 46.42 -68.57 -27.55
CA ALA A 288 45.15 -67.94 -27.23
C ALA A 288 44.33 -68.80 -26.26
N LEU A 289 44.21 -70.12 -26.50
CA LEU A 289 43.52 -71.02 -25.59
C LEU A 289 44.17 -71.05 -24.20
N GLN A 290 45.50 -71.14 -24.14
CA GLN A 290 46.24 -71.11 -22.87
C GLN A 290 46.02 -69.81 -22.09
N ALA A 291 46.01 -68.67 -22.80
CA ALA A 291 45.73 -67.37 -22.19
C ALA A 291 44.28 -67.31 -21.66
N LEU A 292 43.31 -67.84 -22.40
CA LEU A 292 41.91 -67.91 -21.97
C LEU A 292 41.71 -68.79 -20.73
N GLU A 293 42.35 -69.96 -20.67
CA GLU A 293 42.31 -70.84 -19.48
C GLU A 293 42.99 -70.19 -18.27
N ALA A 294 44.07 -69.44 -18.50
CA ALA A 294 44.75 -68.68 -17.44
C ALA A 294 43.90 -67.50 -16.97
N HIS A 295 43.19 -66.83 -17.88
CA HIS A 295 42.20 -65.80 -17.57
C HIS A 295 41.08 -66.38 -16.69
N GLY A 296 40.46 -67.49 -17.09
CA GLY A 296 39.40 -68.15 -16.32
C GLY A 296 39.85 -68.51 -14.91
N ARG A 297 41.04 -69.09 -14.74
CA ARG A 297 41.61 -69.39 -13.41
C ARG A 297 41.84 -68.14 -12.56
N ALA A 298 42.34 -67.07 -13.16
CA ALA A 298 42.54 -65.79 -12.47
C ALA A 298 41.19 -65.16 -12.06
N GLN A 299 40.20 -65.25 -12.95
CA GLN A 299 38.84 -64.76 -12.73
C GLN A 299 38.12 -65.55 -11.63
N ASP A 300 38.19 -66.89 -11.62
CA ASP A 300 37.61 -67.72 -10.57
C ASP A 300 38.23 -67.42 -9.19
N SER A 301 39.55 -67.20 -9.16
CA SER A 301 40.27 -66.80 -7.95
C SER A 301 39.83 -65.43 -7.45
N LEU A 302 39.48 -64.50 -8.35
CA LEU A 302 38.95 -63.18 -8.02
C LEU A 302 37.49 -63.26 -7.55
N PHE A 303 36.64 -64.04 -8.22
CA PHE A 303 35.25 -64.23 -7.84
C PHE A 303 35.07 -64.89 -6.47
N ALA A 304 36.00 -65.77 -6.06
CA ALA A 304 36.02 -66.31 -4.70
C ALA A 304 36.24 -65.21 -3.64
N VAL A 305 36.96 -64.14 -3.98
CA VAL A 305 37.16 -62.95 -3.14
C VAL A 305 35.94 -62.00 -3.22
N GLU A 306 35.27 -61.92 -4.37
CA GLU A 306 34.13 -61.01 -4.59
C GLU A 306 32.80 -61.52 -4.03
N ARG A 307 32.57 -62.83 -3.88
CA ARG A 307 31.32 -63.38 -3.32
C ARG A 307 31.00 -62.91 -1.90
N GLY A 308 31.99 -62.44 -1.15
CA GLY A 308 31.78 -61.78 0.15
C GLY A 308 31.09 -60.41 0.07
N LYS A 309 30.99 -59.81 -1.13
CA LYS A 309 30.51 -58.44 -1.35
C LYS A 309 29.01 -58.30 -1.65
N GLU A 310 28.29 -59.36 -2.04
CA GLU A 310 26.90 -59.19 -2.49
C GLU A 310 25.93 -58.74 -1.37
N ASN A 311 26.12 -59.26 -0.14
CA ASN A 311 25.37 -58.77 1.02
C ASN A 311 25.73 -57.32 1.39
N ILE A 312 26.95 -56.89 1.08
CA ILE A 312 27.47 -55.53 1.29
C ILE A 312 26.77 -54.57 0.32
N ARG A 313 26.59 -55.01 -0.93
CA ARG A 313 25.97 -54.22 -1.99
C ARG A 313 24.53 -53.84 -1.68
N ILE A 314 23.71 -54.76 -1.16
CA ILE A 314 22.31 -54.47 -0.83
C ILE A 314 22.20 -53.47 0.34
N GLU A 315 23.03 -53.62 1.39
CA GLU A 315 23.04 -52.67 2.51
C GLU A 315 23.53 -51.28 2.04
N MET A 316 24.57 -51.25 1.19
CA MET A 316 25.05 -50.03 0.54
C MET A 316 23.98 -49.35 -0.33
N GLU A 317 23.20 -50.15 -1.07
CA GLU A 317 22.08 -49.66 -1.86
C GLU A 317 21.01 -49.01 -0.98
N TYR A 318 20.65 -49.68 0.11
CA TYR A 318 19.71 -49.16 1.07
C TYR A 318 20.17 -47.85 1.72
N GLN A 319 21.43 -47.78 2.19
CA GLN A 319 21.97 -46.57 2.85
C GLN A 319 22.06 -45.38 1.89
N PHE A 320 22.53 -45.60 0.66
CA PHE A 320 22.63 -44.55 -0.35
C PHE A 320 21.26 -44.00 -0.75
N GLU A 321 20.28 -44.88 -0.98
CA GLU A 321 18.90 -44.46 -1.29
C GLU A 321 18.27 -43.71 -0.13
N ARG A 322 18.47 -44.19 1.11
CA ARG A 322 18.00 -43.50 2.31
C ARG A 322 18.59 -42.10 2.43
N GLN A 323 19.87 -41.94 2.10
CA GLN A 323 20.56 -40.64 2.16
C GLN A 323 20.12 -39.70 1.03
N GLN A 324 19.97 -40.19 -0.20
CA GLN A 324 19.42 -39.39 -1.30
C GLN A 324 17.99 -38.93 -1.00
N LEU A 325 17.18 -39.79 -0.38
CA LEU A 325 15.84 -39.42 0.05
C LEU A 325 15.88 -38.33 1.11
N ALA A 326 16.78 -38.44 2.10
CA ALA A 326 16.97 -37.41 3.13
C ALA A 326 17.40 -36.06 2.54
N ASP A 327 18.35 -36.05 1.61
CA ASP A 327 18.82 -34.82 0.95
C ASP A 327 17.71 -34.18 0.10
N SER A 328 16.94 -34.99 -0.64
CA SER A 328 15.79 -34.54 -1.42
C SER A 328 14.69 -33.94 -0.54
N LEU A 329 14.37 -34.59 0.59
CA LEU A 329 13.41 -34.08 1.58
C LEU A 329 13.87 -32.75 2.16
N ALA A 330 15.14 -32.63 2.56
CA ALA A 330 15.70 -31.38 3.08
C ALA A 330 15.61 -30.24 2.05
N GLN A 331 15.83 -30.54 0.76
CA GLN A 331 15.71 -29.56 -0.31
C GLN A 331 14.25 -29.11 -0.53
N VAL A 332 13.30 -30.04 -0.49
CA VAL A 332 11.86 -29.73 -0.60
C VAL A 332 11.40 -28.91 0.62
N GLU A 333 11.86 -29.24 1.82
CA GLU A 333 11.56 -28.47 3.04
C GLU A 333 12.09 -27.04 2.94
N ALA A 334 13.33 -26.85 2.47
CA ALA A 334 13.90 -25.52 2.25
C ALA A 334 13.10 -24.71 1.21
N GLN A 335 12.67 -25.34 0.12
CA GLN A 335 11.80 -24.72 -0.89
C GLN A 335 10.43 -24.35 -0.30
N HIS A 336 9.82 -25.24 0.48
CA HIS A 336 8.53 -24.99 1.12
C HIS A 336 8.61 -23.85 2.13
N GLN A 337 9.67 -23.81 2.94
CA GLN A 337 9.92 -22.70 3.88
C GLN A 337 10.07 -21.36 3.14
N ALA A 338 10.81 -21.33 2.04
CA ALA A 338 10.96 -20.13 1.22
C ALA A 338 9.61 -19.66 0.63
N GLU A 339 8.79 -20.60 0.14
CA GLU A 339 7.45 -20.30 -0.39
C GLU A 339 6.51 -19.79 0.71
N VAL A 340 6.51 -20.40 1.90
CA VAL A 340 5.71 -19.93 3.04
C VAL A 340 6.10 -18.52 3.46
N VAL A 341 7.40 -18.22 3.54
CA VAL A 341 7.90 -16.87 3.84
C VAL A 341 7.48 -15.87 2.75
N TYR A 342 7.53 -16.27 1.48
CA TYR A 342 7.07 -15.46 0.36
C TYR A 342 5.56 -15.17 0.43
N GLN A 343 4.74 -16.19 0.69
CA GLN A 343 3.30 -16.04 0.88
C GLN A 343 2.98 -15.13 2.08
N GLN A 344 3.71 -15.26 3.19
CA GLN A 344 3.55 -14.37 4.35
C GLN A 344 3.90 -12.90 4.04
N ARG A 345 4.87 -12.63 3.16
CA ARG A 345 5.14 -11.26 2.71
C ARG A 345 3.99 -10.72 1.87
N LEU A 346 3.47 -11.52 0.94
CA LEU A 346 2.34 -11.15 0.09
C LEU A 346 1.06 -10.90 0.91
N THR A 347 0.77 -11.72 1.92
CA THR A 347 -0.40 -11.50 2.79
C THR A 347 -0.27 -10.22 3.60
N LYS A 348 0.91 -9.93 4.18
CA LYS A 348 1.18 -8.65 4.86
C LYS A 348 0.98 -7.44 3.94
N GLU A 349 1.48 -7.49 2.72
CA GLU A 349 1.25 -6.41 1.74
C GLU A 349 -0.23 -6.25 1.40
N ARG A 350 -0.96 -7.36 1.19
CA ARG A 350 -2.40 -7.33 0.90
C ARG A 350 -3.18 -6.78 2.08
N ASP A 351 -2.83 -7.14 3.31
CA ASP A 351 -3.49 -6.67 4.52
C ASP A 351 -3.21 -5.19 4.79
N GLN A 352 -1.99 -4.70 4.56
CA GLN A 352 -1.68 -3.27 4.59
C GLN A 352 -2.49 -2.49 3.55
N LYS A 353 -2.58 -2.99 2.31
CA LYS A 353 -3.39 -2.38 1.25
C LYS A 353 -4.88 -2.37 1.60
N ARG A 354 -5.41 -3.46 2.18
CA ARG A 354 -6.79 -3.54 2.66
C ARG A 354 -7.05 -2.57 3.80
N LEU A 355 -6.17 -2.50 4.79
CA LEU A 355 -6.28 -1.56 5.91
C LEU A 355 -6.33 -0.11 5.42
N PHE A 356 -5.46 0.25 4.48
CA PHE A 356 -5.44 1.58 3.88
C PHE A 356 -6.73 1.86 3.07
N LEU A 357 -7.20 0.89 2.29
CA LEU A 357 -8.45 1.00 1.52
C LEU A 357 -9.66 1.20 2.45
N PHE A 358 -9.82 0.35 3.46
CA PHE A 358 -10.92 0.47 4.44
C PHE A 358 -10.84 1.76 5.24
N GLY A 359 -9.64 2.18 5.66
CA GLY A 359 -9.42 3.45 6.35
C GLY A 359 -9.83 4.65 5.49
N THR A 360 -9.45 4.67 4.21
CA THR A 360 -9.81 5.74 3.28
C THR A 360 -11.32 5.82 3.07
N VAL A 361 -11.98 4.68 2.87
CA VAL A 361 -13.44 4.61 2.73
C VAL A 361 -14.17 5.09 4.00
N ALA A 362 -13.68 4.71 5.18
CA ALA A 362 -14.25 5.17 6.45
C ALA A 362 -14.13 6.69 6.63
N VAL A 363 -12.98 7.28 6.31
CA VAL A 363 -12.76 8.73 6.35
C VAL A 363 -13.70 9.46 5.38
N LEU A 364 -13.85 8.94 4.15
CA LEU A 364 -14.76 9.51 3.15
C LEU A 364 -16.23 9.44 3.60
N MET A 365 -16.66 8.34 4.24
CA MET A 365 -17.99 8.23 4.81
C MET A 365 -18.24 9.27 5.91
N VAL A 366 -17.28 9.46 6.83
CA VAL A 366 -17.37 10.47 7.89
C VAL A 366 -17.41 11.88 7.30
N ALA A 367 -16.54 12.18 6.33
CA ALA A 367 -16.50 13.46 5.63
C ALA A 367 -17.81 13.74 4.88
N GLY A 368 -18.37 12.75 4.18
CA GLY A 368 -19.66 12.84 3.50
C GLY A 368 -20.82 13.08 4.47
N GLY A 369 -20.83 12.39 5.61
CA GLY A 369 -21.82 12.60 6.67
C GLY A 369 -21.76 14.01 7.28
N LEU A 370 -20.55 14.49 7.59
CA LEU A 370 -20.32 15.85 8.09
C LEU A 370 -20.72 16.92 7.06
N TRP A 371 -20.35 16.73 5.79
CA TRP A 371 -20.72 17.64 4.70
C TRP A 371 -22.23 17.71 4.50
N SER A 372 -22.91 16.56 4.46
CA SER A 372 -24.37 16.49 4.35
C SER A 372 -25.05 17.24 5.50
N ARG A 373 -24.61 17.00 6.75
CA ARG A 373 -25.15 17.71 7.93
C ARG A 373 -24.94 19.22 7.85
N LEU A 374 -23.75 19.67 7.46
CA LEU A 374 -23.46 21.10 7.27
C LEU A 374 -24.33 21.71 6.17
N HIS A 375 -24.52 20.99 5.06
CA HIS A 375 -25.34 21.44 3.95
C HIS A 375 -26.82 21.56 4.36
N HIS A 376 -27.36 20.56 5.05
CA HIS A 376 -28.71 20.61 5.61
C HIS A 376 -28.92 21.80 6.55
N MET A 377 -27.98 22.03 7.48
CA MET A 377 -28.08 23.16 8.41
C MET A 377 -28.07 24.51 7.70
N ARG A 378 -27.26 24.69 6.65
CA ARG A 378 -27.24 25.93 5.86
C ARG A 378 -28.56 26.17 5.16
N ARG A 379 -29.16 25.13 4.56
CA ARG A 379 -30.44 25.25 3.87
C ARG A 379 -31.58 25.63 4.82
N SER A 380 -31.65 25.01 6.00
CA SER A 380 -32.66 25.34 7.01
C SER A 380 -32.53 26.78 7.51
N ARG A 381 -31.31 27.29 7.72
CA ARG A 381 -31.10 28.69 8.13
C ARG A 381 -31.58 29.67 7.07
N ASN A 382 -31.29 29.41 5.79
CA ASN A 382 -31.73 30.29 4.71
C ASN A 382 -33.25 30.37 4.60
N ILE A 383 -33.95 29.24 4.76
CA ILE A 383 -35.42 29.20 4.73
C ILE A 383 -36.01 30.00 5.91
N ILE A 384 -35.48 29.81 7.12
CA ILE A 384 -35.93 30.54 8.32
C ILE A 384 -35.73 32.04 8.16
N GLN A 385 -34.60 32.46 7.57
CA GLN A 385 -34.31 33.87 7.35
C GLN A 385 -35.25 34.50 6.32
N GLN A 386 -35.55 33.78 5.23
CA GLN A 386 -36.53 34.23 4.23
C GLN A 386 -37.94 34.39 4.81
N GLU A 387 -38.41 33.46 5.64
CA GLU A 387 -39.73 33.57 6.28
C GLU A 387 -39.78 34.72 7.29
N ARG A 388 -38.69 34.96 8.02
CA ARG A 388 -38.58 36.09 8.95
C ARG A 388 -38.63 37.43 8.21
N ASP A 389 -37.85 37.58 7.13
CA ASP A 389 -37.84 38.79 6.31
C ASP A 389 -39.21 39.06 5.68
N ARG A 390 -39.91 38.00 5.27
CA ARG A 390 -41.28 38.09 4.74
C ARG A 390 -42.28 38.55 5.81
N SER A 391 -42.20 38.00 7.02
CA SER A 391 -43.03 38.39 8.16
C SER A 391 -42.80 39.86 8.54
N ASP A 392 -41.53 40.28 8.60
CA ASP A 392 -41.15 41.65 8.94
C ASP A 392 -41.67 42.67 7.90
N ARG A 393 -41.60 42.34 6.61
CA ARG A 393 -42.09 43.21 5.54
C ARG A 393 -43.61 43.36 5.54
N LEU A 394 -44.35 42.30 5.86
CA LEU A 394 -45.82 42.36 5.96
C LEU A 394 -46.28 43.23 7.13
N LEU A 395 -45.60 43.17 8.27
CA LEU A 395 -45.95 44.00 9.43
C LEU A 395 -45.77 45.51 9.13
N LEU A 396 -44.70 45.86 8.42
CA LEU A 396 -44.40 47.24 8.03
C LEU A 396 -45.36 47.82 6.97
N ASN A 397 -46.13 46.99 6.27
CA ASN A 397 -47.19 47.45 5.37
C ASN A 397 -48.47 47.85 6.12
N ILE A 398 -48.63 47.41 7.38
CA ILE A 398 -49.83 47.62 8.20
C ILE A 398 -49.60 48.70 9.25
N LEU A 399 -48.40 48.71 9.84
CA LEU A 399 -48.04 49.62 10.92
C LEU A 399 -46.84 50.47 10.53
N PRO A 400 -46.83 51.76 10.90
CA PRO A 400 -45.64 52.58 10.79
C PRO A 400 -44.45 51.93 11.51
N LYS A 401 -43.25 52.03 10.92
CA LYS A 401 -42.04 51.35 11.42
C LYS A 401 -41.78 51.52 12.93
N PRO A 402 -41.88 52.73 13.53
CA PRO A 402 -41.66 52.90 14.96
C PRO A 402 -42.64 52.11 15.83
N ILE A 403 -43.89 52.00 15.37
CA ILE A 403 -44.98 51.28 16.06
C ILE A 403 -44.83 49.77 15.87
N ALA A 404 -44.43 49.34 14.68
CA ALA A 404 -44.13 47.93 14.38
C ALA A 404 -42.95 47.40 15.23
N ASP A 405 -41.90 48.21 15.40
CA ASP A 405 -40.74 47.86 16.24
C ASP A 405 -41.10 47.81 17.73
N GLU A 406 -41.93 48.74 18.23
CA GLU A 406 -42.46 48.71 19.59
C GLU A 406 -43.31 47.46 19.83
N LEU A 407 -44.21 47.11 18.90
CA LEU A 407 -45.06 45.93 18.98
C LEU A 407 -44.23 44.64 19.00
N LYS A 408 -43.17 44.53 18.17
CA LYS A 408 -42.26 43.38 18.18
C LYS A 408 -41.48 43.24 19.48
N ALA A 409 -41.05 44.35 20.08
CA ALA A 409 -40.22 44.34 21.28
C ALA A 409 -41.02 44.06 22.56
N THR A 410 -42.23 44.59 22.65
CA THR A 410 -43.01 44.62 23.90
C THR A 410 -44.30 43.81 23.84
N GLY A 411 -44.75 43.40 22.65
CA GLY A 411 -46.03 42.71 22.43
C GLY A 411 -47.27 43.61 22.53
N ARG A 412 -47.13 44.91 22.83
CA ARG A 412 -48.23 45.88 22.92
C ARG A 412 -47.76 47.28 22.50
N ALA A 413 -48.52 48.00 21.67
CA ALA A 413 -48.25 49.42 21.40
C ALA A 413 -49.13 50.30 22.29
N GLN A 414 -48.54 51.28 22.99
CA GLN A 414 -49.30 52.17 23.86
C GLN A 414 -49.97 53.31 23.08
N ALA A 415 -51.18 53.70 23.49
CA ALA A 415 -51.81 54.92 22.99
C ALA A 415 -51.08 56.16 23.53
N ARG A 416 -50.84 57.15 22.67
CA ARG A 416 -50.09 58.37 22.99
C ARG A 416 -50.89 59.59 22.59
N GLU A 417 -50.89 60.61 23.45
CA GLU A 417 -51.38 61.93 23.10
C GLU A 417 -50.30 62.68 22.30
N VAL A 418 -50.68 63.20 21.14
CA VAL A 418 -49.79 63.91 20.22
C VAL A 418 -50.41 65.27 19.93
N GLU A 419 -49.69 66.33 20.25
CA GLU A 419 -50.10 67.71 19.98
C GLU A 419 -49.69 68.17 18.58
N GLY A 420 -50.41 69.17 18.04
CA GLY A 420 -50.04 69.81 16.77
C GLY A 420 -50.23 68.93 15.53
N VAL A 421 -51.08 67.89 15.60
CA VAL A 421 -51.37 67.02 14.46
C VAL A 421 -52.35 67.69 13.51
N SER A 422 -51.99 67.75 12.23
CA SER A 422 -52.86 68.29 11.18
C SER A 422 -53.53 67.15 10.44
N LEU A 423 -54.83 66.98 10.68
CA LEU A 423 -55.66 65.96 10.04
C LEU A 423 -56.23 66.48 8.73
N LEU A 424 -56.06 65.68 7.69
CA LEU A 424 -56.60 65.90 6.35
C LEU A 424 -57.70 64.86 6.12
N PHE A 425 -58.89 65.36 5.81
CA PHE A 425 -60.03 64.57 5.33
C PHE A 425 -60.34 64.97 3.90
N THR A 426 -60.46 63.99 3.02
CA THR A 426 -61.01 64.20 1.69
C THR A 426 -62.30 63.44 1.52
N ASP A 427 -63.17 63.91 0.64
CA ASP A 427 -64.35 63.19 0.19
C ASP A 427 -64.52 63.35 -1.32
N PHE A 428 -64.99 62.29 -1.99
CA PHE A 428 -65.27 62.33 -3.41
C PHE A 428 -66.73 62.71 -3.66
N HIS A 429 -66.94 63.95 -4.10
CA HIS A 429 -68.21 64.37 -4.65
C HIS A 429 -68.39 63.81 -6.07
N GLY A 430 -69.51 63.13 -6.33
CA GLY A 430 -69.83 62.51 -7.63
C GLY A 430 -69.97 60.99 -7.59
N PHE A 431 -69.80 60.36 -6.42
CA PHE A 431 -69.88 58.90 -6.25
C PHE A 431 -71.16 58.26 -6.81
N THR A 432 -72.33 58.85 -6.53
CA THR A 432 -73.61 58.33 -7.04
C THR A 432 -73.64 58.30 -8.57
N ARG A 433 -73.19 59.39 -9.23
CA ARG A 433 -73.16 59.48 -10.69
C ARG A 433 -72.16 58.51 -11.31
N MET A 434 -71.02 58.29 -10.66
CA MET A 434 -70.04 57.29 -11.12
C MET A 434 -70.54 55.86 -10.89
N SER A 435 -71.27 55.58 -9.81
CA SER A 435 -71.87 54.26 -9.57
C SER A 435 -73.01 53.89 -10.53
N GLU A 436 -73.62 54.86 -11.18
CA GLU A 436 -74.63 54.66 -12.24
C GLU A 436 -73.98 54.37 -13.61
N CYS A 437 -72.77 54.89 -13.86
CA CYS A 437 -72.10 54.77 -15.16
C CYS A 437 -71.03 53.67 -15.23
N PHE A 438 -70.31 53.41 -14.14
CA PHE A 438 -69.22 52.44 -14.09
C PHE A 438 -69.72 51.06 -13.63
N ALA A 439 -69.12 49.99 -14.14
CA ALA A 439 -69.26 48.69 -13.50
C ALA A 439 -68.62 48.71 -12.10
N ALA A 440 -69.15 47.93 -11.16
CA ALA A 440 -68.66 47.91 -9.77
C ALA A 440 -67.14 47.67 -9.66
N GLN A 441 -66.57 46.83 -10.53
CA GLN A 441 -65.12 46.59 -10.57
C GLN A 441 -64.32 47.81 -11.05
N GLU A 442 -64.83 48.56 -12.02
CA GLU A 442 -64.18 49.73 -12.59
C GLU A 442 -64.28 50.93 -11.65
N LEU A 443 -65.41 51.10 -10.96
CA LEU A 443 -65.57 52.09 -9.90
C LEU A 443 -64.55 51.88 -8.78
N VAL A 444 -64.40 50.63 -8.32
CA VAL A 444 -63.40 50.28 -7.31
C VAL A 444 -61.98 50.51 -7.83
N ALA A 445 -61.70 50.20 -9.09
CA ALA A 445 -60.40 50.46 -9.70
C ALA A 445 -60.07 51.95 -9.79
N GLU A 446 -61.05 52.80 -10.09
CA GLU A 446 -60.85 54.25 -10.16
C GLU A 446 -60.64 54.87 -8.77
N ILE A 447 -61.38 54.39 -7.76
CA ILE A 447 -61.14 54.77 -6.35
C ILE A 447 -59.74 54.32 -5.90
N ASP A 448 -59.32 53.09 -6.23
CA ASP A 448 -57.98 52.58 -5.92
C ASP A 448 -56.89 53.42 -6.61
N ARG A 449 -57.08 53.86 -7.85
CA ARG A 449 -56.16 54.80 -8.53
C ARG A 449 -56.03 56.11 -7.77
N CYS A 450 -57.15 56.70 -7.35
CA CYS A 450 -57.15 57.94 -6.59
C CYS A 450 -56.44 57.75 -5.24
N PHE A 451 -56.75 56.69 -4.48
CA PHE A 451 -56.10 56.43 -3.21
C PHE A 451 -54.61 56.09 -3.34
N ARG A 452 -54.17 55.41 -4.41
CA ARG A 452 -52.74 55.20 -4.68
C ARG A 452 -52.02 56.52 -4.96
N ALA A 453 -52.65 57.41 -5.72
CA ALA A 453 -52.09 58.74 -5.95
C ALA A 453 -52.02 59.53 -4.64
N PHE A 454 -53.04 59.45 -3.79
CA PHE A 454 -53.06 60.11 -2.49
C PHE A 454 -52.03 59.52 -1.53
N ASP A 455 -51.85 58.20 -1.51
CA ASP A 455 -50.80 57.54 -0.74
C ASP A 455 -49.41 58.02 -1.16
N ALA A 456 -49.16 58.15 -2.47
CA ALA A 456 -47.89 58.67 -2.99
C ALA A 456 -47.68 60.15 -2.62
N ILE A 457 -48.72 60.99 -2.72
CA ILE A 457 -48.66 62.40 -2.34
C ILE A 457 -48.45 62.55 -0.82
N SER A 458 -49.21 61.80 -0.01
CA SER A 458 -49.05 61.75 1.44
C SER A 458 -47.63 61.38 1.83
N ALA A 459 -47.07 60.32 1.24
CA ALA A 459 -45.69 59.90 1.48
C ALA A 459 -44.67 60.99 1.10
N ARG A 460 -44.84 61.69 -0.02
CA ARG A 460 -43.95 62.79 -0.44
C ARG A 460 -43.96 63.96 0.55
N HIS A 461 -45.12 64.29 1.11
CA HIS A 461 -45.26 65.40 2.08
C HIS A 461 -45.07 64.96 3.53
N GLY A 462 -44.83 63.68 3.79
CA GLY A 462 -44.65 63.14 5.15
C GLY A 462 -45.94 63.08 5.97
N LEU A 463 -47.08 62.83 5.32
CA LEU A 463 -48.34 62.48 5.97
C LEU A 463 -48.41 60.96 6.16
N GLU A 464 -48.90 60.54 7.32
CA GLU A 464 -49.22 59.14 7.60
C GLU A 464 -50.68 58.87 7.18
N LYS A 465 -50.89 57.81 6.40
CA LYS A 465 -52.24 57.36 6.04
C LYS A 465 -52.87 56.71 7.27
N ILE A 466 -54.06 57.15 7.65
CA ILE A 466 -54.80 56.56 8.79
C ILE A 466 -55.73 55.47 8.29
N LYS A 467 -56.67 55.83 7.42
CA LYS A 467 -57.68 54.92 6.88
C LYS A 467 -58.41 55.55 5.71
N THR A 468 -59.13 54.70 5.00
CA THR A 468 -60.20 55.12 4.07
C THR A 468 -61.54 54.91 4.76
N ILE A 469 -62.48 55.84 4.62
CA ILE A 469 -63.82 55.76 5.21
C ILE A 469 -64.83 55.83 4.06
N GLY A 470 -65.21 54.68 3.51
CA GLY A 470 -65.95 54.66 2.25
C GLY A 470 -65.08 55.22 1.11
N ASP A 471 -65.55 56.27 0.48
CA ASP A 471 -64.87 57.06 -0.55
C ASP A 471 -64.00 58.20 0.01
N ALA A 472 -64.01 58.42 1.34
CA ALA A 472 -63.17 59.41 1.98
C ALA A 472 -61.75 58.89 2.27
N TYR A 473 -60.76 59.78 2.17
CA TYR A 473 -59.37 59.54 2.53
C TYR A 473 -58.98 60.32 3.79
N MET A 474 -58.35 59.65 4.74
CA MET A 474 -57.89 60.27 5.99
C MET A 474 -56.38 60.09 6.16
N ALA A 475 -55.68 61.21 6.32
CA ALA A 475 -54.25 61.24 6.59
C ALA A 475 -53.89 62.30 7.63
N ALA A 476 -52.74 62.15 8.28
CA ALA A 476 -52.29 63.02 9.35
C ALA A 476 -50.83 63.44 9.16
N SER A 477 -50.54 64.73 9.30
CA SER A 477 -49.18 65.24 9.41
C SER A 477 -48.83 65.52 10.88
N GLY A 478 -47.58 65.25 11.27
CA GLY A 478 -47.11 65.44 12.64
C GLY A 478 -47.46 64.30 13.63
N LEU A 479 -47.98 63.17 13.13
CA LEU A 479 -48.52 62.09 13.98
C LEU A 479 -47.43 61.21 14.63
N LEU A 480 -46.44 60.75 13.85
CA LEU A 480 -45.37 59.88 14.35
C LEU A 480 -44.23 60.67 15.01
N HIS A 481 -44.02 61.90 14.55
CA HIS A 481 -43.02 62.83 15.03
C HIS A 481 -43.62 64.22 15.03
N ALA A 482 -43.48 64.95 16.13
CA ALA A 482 -43.94 66.33 16.23
C ALA A 482 -43.25 67.18 15.16
N ASP A 483 -44.06 67.88 14.36
CA ASP A 483 -43.60 68.66 13.23
C ASP A 483 -44.26 70.05 13.24
N PRO A 484 -43.49 71.13 13.47
CA PRO A 484 -44.01 72.50 13.44
C PRO A 484 -44.66 72.88 12.09
N HIS A 485 -44.29 72.20 11.00
CA HIS A 485 -44.82 72.45 9.66
C HIS A 485 -45.96 71.49 9.28
N SER A 486 -46.54 70.76 10.23
CA SER A 486 -47.60 69.76 9.98
C SER A 486 -48.78 70.35 9.20
N ALA A 487 -49.20 71.57 9.56
CA ALA A 487 -50.30 72.27 8.89
C ALA A 487 -49.96 72.65 7.45
N ALA A 488 -48.75 73.18 7.21
CA ALA A 488 -48.29 73.53 5.87
C ALA A 488 -48.14 72.30 4.97
N LYS A 489 -47.62 71.19 5.50
CA LYS A 489 -47.52 69.91 4.79
C LYS A 489 -48.87 69.34 4.42
N ALA A 490 -49.83 69.33 5.37
CA ALA A 490 -51.19 68.89 5.10
C ALA A 490 -51.86 69.72 4.00
N ILE A 491 -51.69 71.05 4.03
CA ILE A 491 -52.24 71.93 2.99
C ILE A 491 -51.58 71.68 1.62
N ARG A 492 -50.25 71.54 1.56
CA ARG A 492 -49.55 71.23 0.29
C ARG A 492 -50.00 69.89 -0.29
N ALA A 493 -50.12 68.86 0.56
CA ALA A 493 -50.63 67.56 0.15
C ALA A 493 -52.07 67.67 -0.38
N ALA A 494 -52.96 68.38 0.32
CA ALA A 494 -54.33 68.61 -0.12
C ALA A 494 -54.43 69.32 -1.48
N LEU A 495 -53.65 70.38 -1.68
CA LEU A 495 -53.62 71.13 -2.93
C LEU A 495 -53.10 70.28 -4.09
N GLU A 496 -52.10 69.43 -3.84
CA GLU A 496 -51.57 68.51 -4.84
C GLU A 496 -52.56 67.37 -5.15
N MET A 497 -53.25 66.82 -4.14
CA MET A 497 -54.34 65.86 -4.33
C MET A 497 -55.46 66.48 -5.19
N GLN A 498 -55.82 67.75 -4.94
CA GLN A 498 -56.79 68.47 -5.77
C GLN A 498 -56.31 68.69 -7.19
N ALA A 499 -55.05 69.07 -7.38
CA ALA A 499 -54.47 69.23 -8.71
C ALA A 499 -54.47 67.90 -9.48
N TRP A 500 -54.15 66.79 -8.81
CA TRP A 500 -54.18 65.46 -9.41
C TRP A 500 -55.59 65.04 -9.82
N VAL A 501 -56.58 65.19 -8.93
CA VAL A 501 -57.99 64.89 -9.25
C VAL A 501 -58.49 65.76 -10.40
N ARG A 502 -58.12 67.04 -10.46
CA ARG A 502 -58.45 67.91 -11.59
C ARG A 502 -57.82 67.46 -12.91
N ALA A 503 -56.54 67.07 -12.90
CA ALA A 503 -55.89 66.52 -14.08
C ALA A 503 -56.57 65.23 -14.56
N ARG A 504 -56.90 64.33 -13.60
CA ARG A 504 -57.61 63.09 -13.88
C ARG A 504 -59.02 63.32 -14.44
N ALA A 505 -59.71 64.36 -13.96
CA ALA A 505 -61.01 64.76 -14.48
C ALA A 505 -60.94 65.24 -15.93
N VAL A 506 -59.85 65.89 -16.35
CA VAL A 506 -59.63 66.27 -17.76
C VAL A 506 -59.43 65.03 -18.63
N GLU A 507 -58.62 64.06 -18.19
CA GLU A 507 -58.41 62.80 -18.91
C GLU A 507 -59.72 62.02 -19.09
N LEU A 508 -60.53 61.89 -18.04
CA LEU A 508 -61.82 61.18 -18.12
C LEU A 508 -62.83 61.91 -19.00
N ALA A 509 -62.77 63.24 -19.06
CA ALA A 509 -63.65 64.03 -19.94
C ALA A 509 -63.33 63.82 -21.42
N GLU A 510 -62.08 63.54 -21.80
CA GLU A 510 -61.73 63.16 -23.18
C GLU A 510 -62.39 61.83 -23.61
N GLU A 511 -62.69 60.96 -22.64
CA GLU A 511 -63.34 59.67 -22.84
C GLU A 511 -64.87 59.71 -22.55
N ASP A 512 -65.45 60.90 -22.33
CA ASP A 512 -66.86 61.12 -21.97
C ASP A 512 -67.33 60.35 -20.70
N LEU A 513 -66.40 60.13 -19.76
CA LEU A 513 -66.67 59.45 -18.50
C LEU A 513 -66.88 60.45 -17.34
N PRO A 514 -67.77 60.15 -16.37
CA PRO A 514 -67.93 61.00 -15.20
C PRO A 514 -66.69 60.95 -14.31
N CYS A 515 -66.34 62.09 -13.71
CA CYS A 515 -65.17 62.24 -12.85
C CYS A 515 -65.53 62.56 -11.40
N PHE A 516 -64.62 62.24 -10.49
CA PHE A 516 -64.71 62.67 -9.11
C PHE A 516 -64.28 64.13 -8.97
N CYS A 517 -64.98 64.87 -8.11
CA CYS A 517 -64.48 66.13 -7.60
C CYS A 517 -64.20 65.98 -6.11
N MET A 518 -63.07 66.52 -5.64
CA MET A 518 -62.67 66.33 -4.25
C MET A 518 -63.04 67.52 -3.38
N ARG A 519 -63.62 67.25 -2.21
CA ARG A 519 -63.66 68.19 -1.08
C ARG A 519 -62.53 67.88 -0.13
N VAL A 520 -61.93 68.91 0.48
CA VAL A 520 -60.89 68.72 1.48
C VAL A 520 -61.15 69.57 2.71
N GLY A 521 -61.02 68.94 3.87
CA GLY A 521 -61.06 69.57 5.18
C GLY A 521 -59.79 69.32 5.94
N ILE A 522 -59.22 70.36 6.54
CA ILE A 522 -58.04 70.25 7.39
C ILE A 522 -58.26 70.97 8.72
N HIS A 523 -57.93 70.28 9.81
CA HIS A 523 -57.90 70.86 11.14
C HIS A 523 -56.66 70.39 11.89
N THR A 524 -56.08 71.30 12.69
CA THR A 524 -54.88 71.05 13.48
C THR A 524 -55.21 71.13 14.96
N GLY A 525 -54.85 70.09 15.72
CA GLY A 525 -55.13 69.98 17.14
C GLY A 525 -54.54 68.72 17.77
N PRO A 526 -54.77 68.49 19.08
CA PRO A 526 -54.27 67.30 19.76
C PRO A 526 -55.08 66.05 19.38
N VAL A 527 -54.42 64.90 19.29
CA VAL A 527 -55.05 63.59 19.05
C VAL A 527 -54.46 62.53 19.97
N ILE A 528 -55.25 61.50 20.27
CA ILE A 528 -54.75 60.26 20.87
C ILE A 528 -54.54 59.27 19.73
N ALA A 529 -53.32 58.75 19.56
CA ALA A 529 -52.95 57.82 18.51
C ALA A 529 -52.51 56.48 19.10
N GLY A 530 -52.90 55.36 18.51
CA GLY A 530 -52.59 54.04 19.07
C GLY A 530 -53.08 52.88 18.21
N ILE A 531 -52.69 51.65 18.59
CA ILE A 531 -53.19 50.44 17.94
C ILE A 531 -54.47 49.96 18.64
N VAL A 532 -55.48 49.61 17.86
CA VAL A 532 -56.67 48.87 18.32
C VAL A 532 -56.76 47.53 17.62
N GLY A 533 -57.29 46.52 18.34
CA GLY A 533 -57.49 45.17 17.85
C GLY A 533 -56.41 44.18 18.29
N ASP A 534 -56.80 42.93 18.52
CA ASP A 534 -55.91 41.83 18.91
C ASP A 534 -55.49 40.96 17.72
N THR A 535 -56.40 40.77 16.74
CA THR A 535 -56.16 39.95 15.54
C THR A 535 -55.99 40.78 14.27
N LYS A 536 -56.60 41.97 14.21
CA LYS A 536 -56.47 42.94 13.11
C LYS A 536 -55.98 44.26 13.71
N PHE A 537 -54.66 44.39 13.85
CA PHE A 537 -54.05 45.62 14.35
C PHE A 537 -54.33 46.77 13.38
N GLN A 538 -54.93 47.85 13.88
CA GLN A 538 -55.09 49.09 13.13
C GLN A 538 -54.51 50.23 13.96
N TYR A 539 -53.56 50.98 13.38
CA TYR A 539 -53.10 52.23 13.96
C TYR A 539 -54.09 53.34 13.55
N ASP A 540 -54.69 53.99 14.52
CA ASP A 540 -55.76 54.97 14.30
C ASP A 540 -55.62 56.16 15.27
N VAL A 541 -56.42 57.19 15.04
CA VAL A 541 -56.44 58.42 15.85
C VAL A 541 -57.84 58.72 16.38
N TRP A 542 -57.90 59.21 17.61
CA TRP A 542 -59.11 59.59 18.32
C TRP A 542 -58.96 60.98 18.94
N GLY A 543 -60.09 61.66 19.12
CA GLY A 543 -60.13 62.97 19.79
C GLY A 543 -61.01 63.97 19.07
N ASP A 544 -61.23 65.10 19.71
CA ASP A 544 -62.10 66.15 19.21
C ASP A 544 -61.63 66.74 17.87
N THR A 545 -60.31 66.75 17.66
CA THR A 545 -59.63 67.17 16.43
C THR A 545 -60.09 66.37 15.21
N VAL A 546 -60.35 65.07 15.36
CA VAL A 546 -60.85 64.19 14.27
C VAL A 546 -62.22 64.64 13.82
N ASN A 547 -63.12 64.89 14.78
CA ASN A 547 -64.48 65.35 14.50
C ASN A 547 -64.46 66.74 13.85
N THR A 548 -63.63 67.66 14.35
CA THR A 548 -63.50 69.01 13.75
C THR A 548 -62.96 68.93 12.32
N ALA A 549 -61.97 68.08 12.04
CA ALA A 549 -61.42 67.90 10.70
C ALA A 549 -62.46 67.34 9.71
N ALA A 550 -63.23 66.34 10.14
CA ALA A 550 -64.35 65.82 9.34
C ALA A 550 -65.44 66.89 9.08
N HIS A 551 -65.68 67.78 10.04
CA HIS A 551 -66.56 68.93 9.82
C HIS A 551 -65.97 69.98 8.86
N MET A 552 -64.64 70.15 8.84
CA MET A 552 -63.99 71.00 7.85
C MET A 552 -64.18 70.45 6.43
N GLU A 553 -64.18 69.13 6.26
CA GLU A 553 -64.42 68.51 4.93
C GLU A 553 -65.89 68.68 4.54
N SER A 554 -66.80 68.21 5.39
CA SER A 554 -68.25 68.19 5.07
C SER A 554 -68.87 69.58 4.91
N SER A 555 -68.27 70.60 5.54
CA SER A 555 -68.67 72.02 5.36
C SER A 555 -67.88 72.72 4.25
N GLY A 556 -66.92 72.04 3.62
CA GLY A 556 -66.11 72.54 2.53
C GLY A 556 -66.88 72.66 1.20
N ALA A 557 -66.31 73.40 0.25
CA ALA A 557 -66.82 73.45 -1.11
C ALA A 557 -66.04 72.49 -2.02
N VAL A 558 -66.72 72.00 -3.06
CA VAL A 558 -66.11 71.13 -4.06
C VAL A 558 -64.98 71.86 -4.77
N GLY A 559 -63.79 71.25 -4.83
CA GLY A 559 -62.62 71.84 -5.48
C GLY A 559 -61.83 72.85 -4.62
N GLU A 560 -62.24 73.08 -3.37
CA GLU A 560 -61.59 74.01 -2.44
C GLU A 560 -61.00 73.28 -1.22
N VAL A 561 -59.86 73.76 -0.71
CA VAL A 561 -59.27 73.24 0.54
C VAL A 561 -59.77 74.09 1.69
N ASN A 562 -60.59 73.51 2.55
CA ASN A 562 -61.20 74.19 3.69
C ASN A 562 -60.39 73.93 4.97
N ILE A 563 -60.00 75.00 5.66
CA ILE A 563 -59.21 74.94 6.89
C ILE A 563 -59.93 75.65 8.03
N SER A 564 -59.73 75.15 9.25
CA SER A 564 -60.18 75.83 10.47
C SER A 564 -59.32 77.07 10.83
N ARG A 565 -59.83 77.96 11.69
CA ARG A 565 -59.03 79.03 12.33
C ARG A 565 -57.73 78.53 12.98
N ALA A 566 -57.74 77.37 13.64
CA ALA A 566 -56.57 76.84 14.33
C ALA A 566 -55.43 76.53 13.34
N THR A 567 -55.75 75.81 12.27
CA THR A 567 -54.84 75.56 11.15
C THR A 567 -54.39 76.85 10.48
N HIS A 568 -55.31 77.78 10.20
CA HIS A 568 -54.97 79.07 9.59
C HIS A 568 -53.95 79.86 10.42
N ALA A 569 -54.14 79.92 11.75
CA ALA A 569 -53.22 80.62 12.64
C ALA A 569 -51.78 80.07 12.59
N MET A 570 -51.61 78.78 12.25
CA MET A 570 -50.29 78.17 12.09
C MET A 570 -49.63 78.49 10.74
N VAL A 571 -50.40 78.82 9.71
CA VAL A 571 -49.89 78.98 8.33
C VAL A 571 -50.14 80.36 7.71
N MET A 572 -50.75 81.30 8.44
CA MET A 572 -51.09 82.63 7.90
C MET A 572 -49.88 83.44 7.41
N HIS A 573 -48.67 83.08 7.85
CA HIS A 573 -47.41 83.69 7.43
C HIS A 573 -46.58 82.79 6.49
N GLU A 574 -47.07 81.61 6.12
CA GLU A 574 -46.37 80.71 5.20
C GLU A 574 -46.41 81.26 3.78
N PRO A 575 -45.25 81.40 3.09
CA PRO A 575 -45.21 81.96 1.76
C PRO A 575 -45.88 81.03 0.74
N GLY A 576 -46.65 81.61 -0.18
CA GLY A 576 -47.28 80.91 -1.30
C GLY A 576 -48.73 80.46 -1.05
N PHE A 577 -49.25 80.59 0.18
CA PHE A 577 -50.66 80.35 0.47
C PHE A 577 -51.48 81.64 0.39
N VAL A 578 -52.67 81.54 -0.21
CA VAL A 578 -53.66 82.60 -0.27
C VAL A 578 -54.90 82.13 0.48
N PHE A 579 -55.37 82.94 1.43
CA PHE A 579 -56.49 82.59 2.29
C PHE A 579 -57.72 83.45 1.97
N THR A 580 -58.87 82.80 1.83
CA THR A 580 -60.16 83.48 1.67
C THR A 580 -61.03 83.21 2.90
N PRO A 581 -61.37 84.23 3.71
CA PRO A 581 -62.19 84.02 4.89
C PRO A 581 -63.62 83.65 4.51
N ARG A 582 -64.17 82.60 5.14
CA ARG A 582 -65.57 82.18 4.97
C ARG A 582 -66.49 82.70 6.06
N GLY A 583 -65.92 83.26 7.12
CA GLY A 583 -66.63 83.65 8.33
C GLY A 583 -67.04 82.44 9.17
N MET A 584 -68.08 82.64 9.98
CA MET A 584 -68.63 81.65 10.90
C MET A 584 -69.60 80.71 10.17
N VAL A 585 -69.22 79.45 10.00
CA VAL A 585 -70.02 78.40 9.35
C VAL A 585 -70.58 77.46 10.41
N MET A 586 -71.88 77.19 10.37
CA MET A 586 -72.54 76.30 11.34
C MET A 586 -72.19 74.83 11.09
N ALA A 587 -71.47 74.21 12.02
CA ALA A 587 -71.17 72.79 12.00
C ALA A 587 -72.14 72.02 12.93
N LYS A 588 -72.76 70.97 12.39
CA LYS A 588 -73.73 70.14 13.11
C LYS A 588 -73.09 69.52 14.36
N GLY A 589 -73.55 69.92 15.55
CA GLY A 589 -73.06 69.41 16.84
C GLY A 589 -71.86 70.17 17.46
N LYS A 590 -71.28 71.16 16.76
CA LYS A 590 -70.13 71.96 17.23
C LYS A 590 -70.41 73.46 17.33
N GLY A 591 -71.50 73.94 16.74
CA GLY A 591 -71.81 75.37 16.68
C GLY A 591 -71.12 76.07 15.51
N ALA A 592 -71.00 77.39 15.59
CA ALA A 592 -70.35 78.20 14.56
C ALA A 592 -68.82 78.04 14.63
N LEU A 593 -68.21 77.58 13.55
CA LEU A 593 -66.76 77.45 13.39
C LEU A 593 -66.26 78.45 12.35
N GLU A 594 -65.17 79.14 12.67
CA GLU A 594 -64.52 80.04 11.73
C GLU A 594 -63.65 79.26 10.74
N MET A 595 -63.92 79.43 9.45
CA MET A 595 -63.29 78.68 8.36
C MET A 595 -62.65 79.59 7.31
N TYR A 596 -61.67 79.05 6.60
CA TYR A 596 -60.95 79.70 5.51
C TYR A 596 -60.80 78.72 4.34
N PHE A 597 -60.89 79.20 3.11
CA PHE A 597 -60.34 78.48 1.96
C PHE A 597 -58.87 78.82 1.79
N VAL A 598 -58.06 77.84 1.39
CA VAL A 598 -56.64 78.03 1.08
C VAL A 598 -56.33 77.58 -0.35
N GLY A 599 -55.60 78.42 -1.08
CA GLY A 599 -55.08 78.16 -2.43
C GLY A 599 -53.62 78.61 -2.59
N THR A 600 -53.11 78.58 -3.83
CA THR A 600 -51.80 79.12 -4.20
C THR A 600 -51.95 80.16 -5.30
N HIS A 601 -51.00 81.10 -5.41
CA HIS A 601 -51.00 82.08 -6.51
C HIS A 601 -50.88 81.37 -7.87
N ALA A 602 -51.84 81.59 -8.77
CA ALA A 602 -51.77 81.07 -10.15
C ALA A 602 -50.62 81.75 -10.91
N VAL A 603 -49.68 80.94 -11.44
CA VAL A 603 -48.66 81.40 -12.38
C VAL A 603 -49.34 81.66 -13.73
N GLN A 604 -49.50 82.93 -14.11
CA GLN A 604 -49.86 83.31 -15.48
C GLN A 604 -48.72 82.95 -16.43
N ASN A 605 -48.96 82.05 -17.38
CA ASN A 605 -48.22 81.96 -18.64
C ASN A 605 -49.24 81.66 -19.75
N GLY A 606 -49.36 82.60 -20.69
CA GLY A 606 -50.47 82.69 -21.64
C GLY A 606 -50.21 82.10 -23.01
N SER A 607 -51.30 82.04 -23.79
CA SER A 607 -51.29 82.25 -25.23
C SER A 607 -52.72 82.62 -25.67
N ALA A 608 -52.83 83.79 -26.28
CA ALA A 608 -54.03 84.34 -26.89
C ALA A 608 -54.33 83.71 -28.27
N ASP A 609 -55.55 83.99 -28.74
CA ASP A 609 -56.07 83.99 -30.12
C ASP A 609 -56.55 82.68 -30.79
N ARG A 610 -57.88 82.51 -30.82
CA ARG A 610 -58.80 82.73 -31.97
C ARG A 610 -60.19 82.14 -31.64
N ALA A 611 -61.20 82.94 -31.31
CA ALA A 611 -62.13 83.64 -32.22
C ALA A 611 -63.26 82.77 -32.84
N THR A 612 -64.44 82.84 -32.20
CA THR A 612 -65.79 83.04 -32.77
C THR A 612 -66.57 81.92 -33.50
N HIS A 613 -67.90 81.98 -33.26
CA HIS A 613 -69.05 81.27 -33.85
C HIS A 613 -69.37 79.93 -33.17
N GLY A 614 -70.58 79.65 -32.69
CA GLY A 614 -71.88 80.30 -32.78
C GLY A 614 -72.93 79.27 -32.30
N GLU A 615 -74.08 79.77 -31.86
CA GLU A 615 -75.26 79.04 -31.38
C GLU A 615 -75.68 77.84 -32.25
N VAL A 616 -76.40 76.87 -31.67
CA VAL A 616 -77.76 76.46 -32.08
C VAL A 616 -78.22 75.25 -31.22
N VAL A 617 -79.35 75.50 -30.52
CA VAL A 617 -80.38 74.59 -29.93
C VAL A 617 -80.03 73.80 -28.66
#